data_AF-A0A932UR13-F1
#
_entry.id   AF-A0A932UR13-F1
#
_cell.length_a   1.000
_cell.length_b   1.000
_cell.length_c   1.000
_cell.angle_alpha   90.00
_cell.angle_beta   90.00
_cell.angle_gamma   90.00
#
_symmetry.space_group_name_H-M   'P 1'
#
loop_
_entity.id
_entity.type
_entity.pdbx_description
1 polymer ?
#
loop_
_entity_poly.entity_id
_entity_poly.type
_entity_poly.pdbx_seq_one_letter_code
_entity_poly.pdbx_strand_id
1 'polypeptide(L)'
;MRDAFYDLKTLLTLRDLIQGLDPKGPPDLILVFRDPSRPTPDRLGILPGAFNPFTNAHLDLALRSMATYELHELLFTISKATIDKETITGACLEDRLLLLLLMAKDHLDLGVVLTNKGLYVEQAKGLHRRFPSAQLFFVVGFDKVLQIFDPRYYDDRDAALRALFEWAFLVVGSRSGKGRRDLQAFLQRPENRPFREKVLPLELPETVQHLSSTLVREKAKRGDPINDDVPELVKAFIQETKVYALPQILDSGEEVDAYALRVALLDAFARARPWAEEQGDFLELLRLALRETEEGRALRTLLRHLPGWAHHLPCLARLNVLGF
;
A
#
# COMPACT_ATOMS: atom_id res chain seq x y z
N MET A 1 13.50 -11.63 9.23
CA MET A 1 12.89 -10.44 8.58
C MET A 1 13.06 -10.48 7.06
N ARG A 2 14.28 -10.61 6.52
CA ARG A 2 14.51 -10.67 5.06
C ARG A 2 13.75 -11.80 4.37
N ASP A 3 13.67 -12.98 4.97
CA ASP A 3 12.96 -14.13 4.38
C ASP A 3 11.48 -13.85 4.15
N ALA A 4 10.85 -13.04 5.01
CA ALA A 4 9.45 -12.67 4.86
C ALA A 4 9.17 -11.84 3.59
N PHE A 5 10.18 -11.15 3.06
CA PHE A 5 10.05 -10.42 1.79
C PHE A 5 9.99 -11.36 0.58
N TYR A 6 10.36 -12.63 0.74
CA TYR A 6 10.40 -13.61 -0.34
C TYR A 6 9.47 -14.81 -0.08
N ASP A 7 8.58 -14.71 0.90
CA ASP A 7 7.54 -15.71 1.16
C ASP A 7 6.55 -15.77 -0.02
N LEU A 8 6.79 -16.72 -0.93
CA LEU A 8 5.98 -16.94 -2.12
C LEU A 8 4.53 -17.26 -1.78
N LYS A 9 4.28 -18.06 -0.75
CA LYS A 9 2.91 -18.43 -0.38
C LYS A 9 2.12 -17.20 0.02
N THR A 10 2.72 -16.32 0.84
CA THR A 10 2.09 -15.06 1.24
C THR A 10 1.88 -14.14 0.03
N LEU A 11 2.90 -13.93 -0.81
CA LEU A 11 2.79 -13.04 -1.98
C LEU A 11 1.77 -13.51 -3.01
N LEU A 12 1.71 -14.82 -3.29
CA LEU A 12 0.71 -15.40 -4.19
C LEU A 12 -0.70 -15.32 -3.60
N THR A 13 -0.85 -15.51 -2.29
CA THR A 13 -2.14 -15.29 -1.60
C THR A 13 -2.58 -13.83 -1.73
N LEU A 14 -1.69 -12.87 -1.49
CA LEU A 14 -1.99 -11.44 -1.65
C LEU A 14 -2.41 -11.11 -3.09
N ARG A 15 -1.75 -11.71 -4.07
CA ARG A 15 -2.12 -11.59 -5.49
C ARG A 15 -3.53 -12.11 -5.78
N ASP A 16 -3.92 -13.25 -5.22
CA ASP A 16 -5.29 -13.76 -5.38
C ASP A 16 -6.31 -12.79 -4.81
N LEU A 17 -6.05 -12.24 -3.62
CA LEU A 17 -6.94 -11.24 -3.00
C LEU A 17 -7.06 -9.99 -3.88
N ILE A 18 -5.95 -9.53 -4.47
CA ILE A 18 -5.96 -8.41 -5.41
C ILE A 18 -6.79 -8.75 -6.64
N GLN A 19 -6.60 -9.91 -7.24
CA GLN A 19 -7.27 -10.31 -8.47
C GLN A 19 -8.77 -10.54 -8.27
N GLY A 20 -9.17 -11.14 -7.13
CA GLY A 20 -10.56 -11.43 -6.80
C GLY A 20 -11.44 -10.18 -6.58
N LEU A 21 -10.83 -9.02 -6.42
CA LEU A 21 -11.54 -7.78 -6.13
C LEU A 21 -11.82 -6.98 -7.42
N ASP A 22 -13.08 -6.91 -7.88
CA ASP A 22 -13.42 -6.22 -9.13
C ASP A 22 -13.46 -4.68 -8.97
N PRO A 23 -12.56 -3.91 -9.60
CA PRO A 23 -12.55 -2.43 -9.53
C PRO A 23 -13.80 -1.78 -10.14
N LYS A 24 -14.53 -2.47 -11.02
CA LYS A 24 -15.75 -1.96 -11.66
C LYS A 24 -17.02 -2.39 -10.94
N GLY A 25 -16.92 -3.32 -10.00
CA GLY A 25 -18.03 -3.83 -9.21
C GLY A 25 -18.63 -2.78 -8.26
N PRO A 26 -19.70 -3.15 -7.53
CA PRO A 26 -20.19 -2.34 -6.42
C PRO A 26 -19.09 -2.17 -5.36
N PRO A 27 -19.16 -1.16 -4.47
CA PRO A 27 -18.18 -1.03 -3.39
C PRO A 27 -18.04 -2.35 -2.64
N ASP A 28 -16.81 -2.77 -2.38
CA ASP A 28 -16.46 -4.02 -1.73
C ASP A 28 -15.07 -3.94 -1.11
N LEU A 29 -14.79 -4.87 -0.20
CA LEU A 29 -13.51 -4.94 0.49
C LEU A 29 -13.15 -6.36 0.90
N ILE A 30 -11.85 -6.56 1.08
CA ILE A 30 -11.26 -7.76 1.62
C ILE A 30 -10.46 -7.37 2.87
N LEU A 31 -10.72 -8.05 3.98
CA LEU A 31 -9.83 -8.01 5.15
C LEU A 31 -8.59 -8.84 4.82
N VAL A 32 -7.49 -8.18 4.51
CA VAL A 32 -6.20 -8.83 4.25
C VAL A 32 -5.61 -9.33 5.57
N PHE A 33 -5.75 -8.53 6.62
CA PHE A 33 -5.35 -8.92 7.98
C PHE A 33 -6.17 -8.19 9.02
N ARG A 34 -6.56 -8.94 10.06
CA ARG A 34 -7.12 -8.45 11.30
C ARG A 34 -6.97 -9.57 12.32
N ASP A 35 -6.55 -9.25 13.54
CA ASP A 35 -6.52 -10.24 14.61
C ASP A 35 -7.93 -10.83 14.83
N PRO A 36 -8.14 -12.13 14.60
CA PRO A 36 -9.45 -12.75 14.71
C PRO A 36 -9.98 -12.80 16.15
N SER A 37 -9.11 -12.65 17.15
CA SER A 37 -9.51 -12.63 18.56
C SER A 37 -10.22 -11.32 18.96
N ARG A 38 -10.15 -10.28 18.12
CA ARG A 38 -10.72 -8.98 18.43
C ARG A 38 -12.21 -8.90 18.18
N PRO A 39 -12.99 -8.39 19.14
CA PRO A 39 -14.40 -8.08 18.91
C PRO A 39 -14.54 -6.97 17.87
N THR A 40 -15.72 -6.83 17.27
CA THR A 40 -16.04 -5.67 16.42
C THR A 40 -15.82 -4.37 17.20
N PRO A 41 -15.05 -3.40 16.69
CA PRO A 41 -14.75 -2.17 17.41
C PRO A 41 -15.91 -1.18 17.29
N ASP A 42 -16.30 -0.54 18.39
CA ASP A 42 -17.29 0.56 18.35
C ASP A 42 -16.75 1.80 17.61
N ARG A 43 -15.44 2.06 17.70
CA ARG A 43 -14.76 3.18 17.01
C ARG A 43 -13.61 2.62 16.17
N LEU A 44 -13.81 2.63 14.86
CA LEU A 44 -12.88 2.07 13.89
C LEU A 44 -12.14 3.18 13.14
N GLY A 45 -10.82 3.21 13.26
CA GLY A 45 -9.95 4.05 12.45
C GLY A 45 -9.74 3.44 11.07
N ILE A 46 -9.70 4.29 10.06
CA ILE A 46 -9.39 3.90 8.68
C ILE A 46 -8.34 4.88 8.20
N LEU A 47 -7.16 4.40 7.83
CA LEU A 47 -6.11 5.22 7.21
C LEU A 47 -5.99 4.79 5.74
N PRO A 48 -6.65 5.48 4.80
CA PRO A 48 -6.45 5.20 3.39
C PRO A 48 -5.12 5.76 2.89
N GLY A 49 -4.43 4.99 2.06
CA GLY A 49 -3.17 5.44 1.50
C GLY A 49 -2.70 4.57 0.34
N ALA A 50 -1.86 5.16 -0.52
CA ALA A 50 -1.14 4.38 -1.51
C ALA A 50 -0.01 3.57 -0.86
N PHE A 51 0.55 4.06 0.26
CA PHE A 51 1.67 3.45 1.01
C PHE A 51 2.82 3.01 0.12
N ASN A 52 3.30 3.92 -0.73
CA ASN A 52 4.33 3.66 -1.72
C ASN A 52 5.57 4.56 -1.54
N PRO A 53 6.35 4.42 -0.46
CA PRO A 53 6.18 3.41 0.60
C PRO A 53 5.35 3.91 1.79
N PHE A 54 5.05 3.02 2.73
CA PHE A 54 4.62 3.38 4.08
C PHE A 54 5.74 4.17 4.80
N THR A 55 5.39 5.21 5.56
CA THR A 55 6.36 6.15 6.15
C THR A 55 6.08 6.38 7.63
N ASN A 56 7.03 6.98 8.35
CA ASN A 56 6.85 7.33 9.76
C ASN A 56 5.72 8.37 9.95
N ALA A 57 5.43 9.21 8.95
CA ALA A 57 4.24 10.07 9.00
C ALA A 57 2.93 9.29 8.97
N HIS A 58 2.85 8.18 8.23
CA HIS A 58 1.65 7.33 8.26
C HIS A 58 1.47 6.65 9.62
N LEU A 59 2.57 6.13 10.19
CA LEU A 59 2.56 5.50 11.50
C LEU A 59 2.18 6.50 12.60
N ASP A 60 2.81 7.67 12.62
CA ASP A 60 2.51 8.72 13.61
C ASP A 60 1.06 9.20 13.48
N LEU A 61 0.57 9.40 12.25
CA LEU A 61 -0.83 9.75 11.99
C LEU A 61 -1.79 8.68 12.50
N ALA A 62 -1.50 7.39 12.27
CA ALA A 62 -2.30 6.28 12.78
C ALA A 62 -2.33 6.28 14.31
N LEU A 63 -1.17 6.19 14.97
CA LEU A 63 -1.08 6.07 16.43
C LEU A 63 -1.67 7.28 17.16
N ARG A 64 -1.42 8.51 16.66
CA ARG A 64 -2.00 9.72 17.28
C ARG A 64 -3.50 9.79 17.10
N SER A 65 -4.03 9.41 15.95
CA SER A 65 -5.47 9.39 15.73
C SER A 65 -6.15 8.41 16.68
N MET A 66 -5.55 7.23 16.89
CA MET A 66 -6.05 6.23 17.84
C MET A 66 -6.05 6.76 19.26
N ALA A 67 -4.94 7.37 19.70
CA ALA A 67 -4.84 7.96 21.04
C ALA A 67 -5.80 9.15 21.24
N THR A 68 -5.91 10.05 20.27
CA THR A 68 -6.67 11.30 20.39
C THR A 68 -8.18 11.08 20.35
N TYR A 69 -8.62 10.12 19.53
CA TYR A 69 -10.03 9.84 19.30
C TYR A 69 -10.48 8.49 19.83
N GLU A 70 -9.68 7.87 20.70
CA GLU A 70 -9.98 6.61 21.39
C GLU A 70 -10.44 5.52 20.41
N LEU A 71 -9.74 5.41 19.28
CA LEU A 71 -10.04 4.39 18.28
C LEU A 71 -9.57 3.05 18.83
N HIS A 72 -10.45 2.06 18.84
CA HIS A 72 -10.12 0.75 19.39
C HIS A 72 -9.19 -0.03 18.45
N GLU A 73 -9.31 0.22 17.16
CA GLU A 73 -8.57 -0.46 16.09
C GLU A 73 -8.42 0.48 14.90
N LEU A 74 -7.35 0.32 14.12
CA LEU A 74 -7.14 1.06 12.88
C LEU A 74 -6.81 0.14 11.71
N LEU A 75 -7.49 0.37 10.57
CA LEU A 75 -7.29 -0.37 9.33
C LEU A 75 -6.52 0.48 8.32
N PHE A 76 -5.30 0.06 7.97
CA PHE A 76 -4.63 0.57 6.78
C PHE A 76 -5.39 0.11 5.55
N THR A 77 -5.85 1.05 4.71
CA THR A 77 -6.71 0.74 3.57
C THR A 77 -6.04 1.12 2.26
N ILE A 78 -5.85 0.14 1.37
CA ILE A 78 -5.40 0.39 0.00
C ILE A 78 -6.56 0.22 -0.97
N SER A 79 -6.69 1.16 -1.90
CA SER A 79 -7.63 1.07 -3.02
C SER A 79 -6.99 0.41 -4.25
N LYS A 80 -7.67 -0.55 -4.86
CA LYS A 80 -7.29 -1.12 -6.16
C LYS A 80 -7.55 -0.13 -7.31
N ALA A 81 -8.63 0.64 -7.24
CA ALA A 81 -8.91 1.73 -8.17
C ALA A 81 -8.49 3.07 -7.56
N THR A 82 -7.70 3.87 -8.28
CA THR A 82 -7.39 5.25 -7.93
C THR A 82 -8.32 6.21 -8.68
N ILE A 83 -8.69 7.32 -8.03
CA ILE A 83 -9.63 8.30 -8.61
C ILE A 83 -8.94 9.13 -9.70
N ASP A 84 -7.70 9.51 -9.45
CA ASP A 84 -6.81 10.05 -10.46
C ASP A 84 -6.14 8.84 -11.13
N LYS A 85 -6.21 8.71 -12.47
CA LYS A 85 -5.61 7.61 -13.27
C LYS A 85 -4.07 7.70 -13.26
N GLU A 86 -3.49 7.79 -12.07
CA GLU A 86 -2.06 7.86 -11.86
C GLU A 86 -1.45 6.49 -12.13
N THR A 87 -0.47 6.46 -13.01
CA THR A 87 0.45 5.32 -13.10
C THR A 87 1.24 5.29 -11.80
N ILE A 88 0.86 4.39 -10.88
CA ILE A 88 1.62 4.18 -9.65
C ILE A 88 2.98 3.59 -10.05
N THR A 89 4.03 4.39 -9.94
CA THR A 89 5.42 3.95 -10.13
C THR A 89 6.03 3.50 -8.81
N GLY A 90 6.89 2.48 -8.83
CA GLY A 90 7.53 1.92 -7.63
C GLY A 90 6.91 0.60 -7.19
N ALA A 91 6.60 0.44 -5.90
CA ALA A 91 6.23 -0.86 -5.33
C ALA A 91 4.91 -1.40 -5.90
N CYS A 92 4.90 -2.67 -6.33
CA CYS A 92 3.68 -3.37 -6.73
C CYS A 92 2.69 -3.48 -5.56
N LEU A 93 1.42 -3.78 -5.86
CA LEU A 93 0.38 -3.80 -4.83
C LEU A 93 0.60 -4.95 -3.82
N GLU A 94 1.12 -6.09 -4.28
CA GLU A 94 1.49 -7.23 -3.45
C GLU A 94 2.51 -6.83 -2.38
N ASP A 95 3.60 -6.16 -2.78
CA ASP A 95 4.64 -5.73 -1.84
C ASP A 95 4.16 -4.64 -0.87
N ARG A 96 3.29 -3.74 -1.33
CA ARG A 96 2.68 -2.72 -0.45
C ARG A 96 1.78 -3.37 0.60
N LEU A 97 0.95 -4.34 0.21
CA LEU A 97 0.13 -5.11 1.14
C LEU A 97 0.98 -5.98 2.07
N LEU A 98 2.07 -6.58 1.57
CA LEU A 98 3.00 -7.36 2.39
C LEU A 98 3.62 -6.50 3.48
N LEU A 99 4.09 -5.29 3.17
CA LEU A 99 4.64 -4.39 4.16
C LEU A 99 3.62 -3.99 5.23
N LEU A 100 2.39 -3.67 4.83
CA LEU A 100 1.32 -3.37 5.79
C LEU A 100 0.95 -4.59 6.64
N LEU A 101 0.90 -5.79 6.04
CA LEU A 101 0.61 -7.04 6.73
C LEU A 101 1.66 -7.32 7.81
N LEU A 102 2.94 -7.18 7.45
CA LEU A 102 4.05 -7.37 8.38
C LEU A 102 4.04 -6.32 9.49
N MET A 103 3.80 -5.04 9.17
CA MET A 103 3.62 -3.99 10.17
C MET A 103 2.45 -4.29 11.12
N ALA A 104 1.30 -4.70 10.59
CA ALA A 104 0.10 -4.95 11.40
C ALA A 104 0.23 -6.20 12.28
N LYS A 105 1.00 -7.22 11.87
CA LYS A 105 1.27 -8.39 12.71
C LYS A 105 2.02 -8.05 14.00
N ASP A 106 2.82 -6.99 13.99
CA ASP A 106 3.56 -6.52 15.16
C ASP A 106 2.70 -5.64 16.11
N HIS A 107 1.46 -5.31 15.73
CA HIS A 107 0.55 -4.43 16.47
C HIS A 107 -0.89 -4.96 16.46
N LEU A 108 -1.36 -5.51 17.59
CA LEU A 108 -2.67 -6.19 17.68
C LEU A 108 -3.88 -5.28 17.40
N ASP A 109 -3.72 -3.96 17.44
CA ASP A 109 -4.75 -2.96 17.17
C ASP A 109 -4.71 -2.39 15.74
N LEU A 110 -3.84 -2.93 14.88
CA LEU A 110 -3.73 -2.58 13.47
C LEU A 110 -4.22 -3.72 12.57
N GLY A 111 -4.87 -3.34 11.48
CA GLY A 111 -5.33 -4.25 10.44
C GLY A 111 -5.08 -3.71 9.04
N VAL A 112 -5.36 -4.53 8.03
CA VAL A 112 -5.16 -4.21 6.62
C VAL A 112 -6.40 -4.57 5.82
N VAL A 113 -6.89 -3.61 5.05
CA VAL A 113 -8.01 -3.75 4.13
C VAL A 113 -7.57 -3.42 2.72
N LEU A 114 -8.01 -4.24 1.77
CA LEU A 114 -7.98 -3.91 0.35
C LEU A 114 -9.42 -3.60 -0.09
N THR A 115 -9.63 -2.47 -0.76
CA THR A 115 -10.94 -2.08 -1.30
C THR A 115 -10.88 -1.87 -2.81
N ASN A 116 -11.98 -2.13 -3.51
CA ASN A 116 -12.06 -1.90 -4.94
C ASN A 116 -12.27 -0.43 -5.31
N LYS A 117 -12.61 0.45 -4.34
CA LYS A 117 -13.02 1.83 -4.60
C LYS A 117 -12.01 2.88 -4.16
N GLY A 118 -11.91 3.93 -4.96
CA GLY A 118 -11.07 5.09 -4.68
C GLY A 118 -11.78 6.16 -3.84
N LEU A 119 -13.08 6.38 -4.05
CA LEU A 119 -13.84 7.43 -3.35
C LEU A 119 -14.14 7.03 -1.90
N TYR A 120 -13.95 7.98 -0.98
CA TYR A 120 -14.13 7.76 0.46
C TYR A 120 -15.57 7.39 0.83
N VAL A 121 -16.56 7.98 0.15
CA VAL A 121 -17.98 7.63 0.33
C VAL A 121 -18.26 6.16 -0.03
N GLU A 122 -17.62 5.66 -1.09
CA GLU A 122 -17.78 4.27 -1.50
C GLU A 122 -17.05 3.32 -0.54
N GLN A 123 -15.85 3.69 -0.08
CA GLN A 123 -15.13 2.95 0.94
C GLN A 123 -15.94 2.85 2.24
N ALA A 124 -16.54 3.96 2.69
CA ALA A 124 -17.39 4.01 3.87
C ALA A 124 -18.58 3.05 3.76
N LYS A 125 -19.24 3.01 2.58
CA LYS A 125 -20.31 2.05 2.30
C LYS A 125 -19.84 0.59 2.36
N GLY A 126 -18.62 0.32 1.87
CA GLY A 126 -17.99 -0.99 1.97
C GLY A 126 -17.75 -1.40 3.42
N LEU A 127 -17.11 -0.52 4.18
CA LEU A 127 -16.72 -0.71 5.57
C LEU A 127 -17.94 -0.82 6.50
N HIS A 128 -18.96 0.01 6.31
CA HIS A 128 -20.18 -0.05 7.12
C HIS A 128 -20.91 -1.37 6.95
N ARG A 129 -20.97 -1.95 5.73
CA ARG A 129 -21.53 -3.30 5.55
C ARG A 129 -20.73 -4.38 6.29
N ARG A 130 -19.41 -4.22 6.40
CA ARG A 130 -18.54 -5.18 7.11
C ARG A 130 -18.56 -5.00 8.63
N PHE A 131 -18.73 -3.77 9.09
CA PHE A 131 -18.71 -3.35 10.48
C PHE A 131 -19.91 -2.42 10.78
N PRO A 132 -21.14 -2.96 10.77
CA PRO A 132 -22.36 -2.14 10.81
C PRO A 132 -22.58 -1.39 12.13
N SER A 133 -22.02 -1.89 13.23
CA SER A 133 -22.09 -1.24 14.54
C SER A 133 -20.95 -0.25 14.80
N ALA A 134 -19.93 -0.20 13.93
CA ALA A 134 -18.76 0.64 14.14
C ALA A 134 -19.01 2.06 13.63
N GLN A 135 -18.67 3.05 14.46
CA GLN A 135 -18.47 4.42 14.00
C GLN A 135 -17.12 4.52 13.28
N LEU A 136 -17.15 4.94 12.02
CA LEU A 136 -15.95 5.03 11.20
C LEU A 136 -15.24 6.38 11.39
N PHE A 137 -13.91 6.37 11.43
CA PHE A 137 -13.06 7.55 11.48
C PHE A 137 -12.00 7.47 10.38
N PHE A 138 -12.21 8.16 9.26
CA PHE A 138 -11.22 8.24 8.19
C PHE A 138 -10.14 9.24 8.57
N VAL A 139 -8.92 8.74 8.74
CA VAL A 139 -7.75 9.50 9.10
C VAL A 139 -7.01 9.90 7.81
N VAL A 140 -6.93 11.20 7.58
CA VAL A 140 -6.41 11.76 6.32
C VAL A 140 -5.53 12.98 6.59
N GLY A 141 -4.62 13.29 5.65
CA GLY A 141 -3.88 14.56 5.69
C GLY A 141 -4.70 15.73 5.15
N PHE A 142 -4.25 16.96 5.44
CA PHE A 142 -4.91 18.20 4.99
C PHE A 142 -5.22 18.22 3.47
N ASP A 143 -4.28 17.82 2.62
CA ASP A 143 -4.51 17.85 1.16
C ASP A 143 -5.66 16.91 0.73
N LYS A 144 -5.88 15.83 1.47
CA LYS A 144 -6.93 14.86 1.16
C LYS A 144 -8.31 15.33 1.60
N VAL A 145 -8.45 16.09 2.68
CA VAL A 145 -9.76 16.70 3.00
C VAL A 145 -10.18 17.70 1.94
N LEU A 146 -9.24 18.45 1.34
CA LEU A 146 -9.54 19.32 0.21
C LEU A 146 -10.04 18.51 -0.99
N GLN A 147 -9.38 17.39 -1.29
CA GLN A 147 -9.79 16.48 -2.37
C GLN A 147 -11.17 15.86 -2.14
N ILE A 148 -11.46 15.40 -0.91
CA ILE A 148 -12.75 14.78 -0.55
C ILE A 148 -13.90 15.76 -0.73
N PHE A 149 -13.67 17.06 -0.49
CA PHE A 149 -14.68 18.11 -0.63
C PHE A 149 -14.66 18.77 -2.01
N ASP A 150 -13.89 18.28 -2.98
CA ASP A 150 -13.81 18.87 -4.31
C ASP A 150 -14.95 18.32 -5.20
N PRO A 151 -15.84 19.17 -5.74
CA PRO A 151 -16.98 18.73 -6.56
C PRO A 151 -16.58 17.96 -7.81
N ARG A 152 -15.35 18.11 -8.34
CA ARG A 152 -14.96 17.43 -9.59
C ARG A 152 -14.96 15.91 -9.52
N TYR A 153 -15.01 15.35 -8.32
CA TYR A 153 -15.01 13.90 -8.06
C TYR A 153 -16.40 13.30 -7.90
N TYR A 154 -17.46 14.10 -8.00
CA TYR A 154 -18.83 13.67 -7.75
C TYR A 154 -19.79 14.27 -8.78
N ASP A 155 -20.83 13.51 -9.11
CA ASP A 155 -21.98 14.06 -9.85
C ASP A 155 -22.79 15.01 -8.96
N ASP A 156 -23.04 14.59 -7.71
CA ASP A 156 -23.59 15.41 -6.63
C ASP A 156 -22.71 15.27 -5.39
N ARG A 157 -21.87 16.28 -5.20
CA ARG A 157 -20.94 16.38 -4.08
C ARG A 157 -21.65 16.37 -2.73
N ASP A 158 -22.70 17.15 -2.56
CA ASP A 158 -23.33 17.32 -1.26
C ASP A 158 -24.09 16.06 -0.86
N ALA A 159 -24.74 15.39 -1.81
CA ALA A 159 -25.30 14.06 -1.58
C ALA A 159 -24.22 13.04 -1.19
N ALA A 160 -23.08 13.03 -1.89
CA ALA A 160 -21.97 12.13 -1.57
C ALA A 160 -21.37 12.39 -0.17
N LEU A 161 -21.18 13.67 0.20
CA LEU A 161 -20.70 14.03 1.54
C LEU A 161 -21.72 13.68 2.62
N ARG A 162 -23.03 13.92 2.41
CA ARG A 162 -24.07 13.49 3.36
C ARG A 162 -24.02 11.97 3.58
N ALA A 163 -23.89 11.19 2.51
CA ALA A 163 -23.79 9.73 2.61
C ALA A 163 -22.49 9.28 3.33
N LEU A 164 -21.35 9.92 3.05
CA LEU A 164 -20.10 9.64 3.77
C LEU A 164 -20.27 9.90 5.28
N PHE A 165 -20.82 11.05 5.63
CA PHE A 165 -20.94 11.50 7.03
C PHE A 165 -22.10 10.89 7.81
N GLU A 166 -22.93 10.08 7.15
CA GLU A 166 -23.90 9.20 7.80
C GLU A 166 -23.19 8.19 8.69
N TRP A 167 -22.09 7.59 8.20
CA TRP A 167 -21.37 6.51 8.88
C TRP A 167 -20.00 6.91 9.40
N ALA A 168 -19.47 8.06 8.98
CA ALA A 168 -18.08 8.41 9.24
C ALA A 168 -17.84 9.83 9.78
N PHE A 169 -16.71 9.98 10.44
CA PHE A 169 -16.01 11.24 10.67
C PHE A 169 -14.73 11.28 9.83
N LEU A 170 -14.27 12.49 9.49
CA LEU A 170 -12.91 12.71 8.99
C LEU A 170 -12.04 13.21 10.14
N VAL A 171 -10.90 12.56 10.37
CA VAL A 171 -9.84 13.04 11.24
C VAL A 171 -8.73 13.58 10.36
N VAL A 172 -8.48 14.89 10.43
CA VAL A 172 -7.58 15.60 9.52
C VAL A 172 -6.29 15.98 10.21
N GLY A 173 -5.21 15.29 9.84
CA GLY A 173 -3.84 15.60 10.26
C GLY A 173 -3.32 16.90 9.64
N SER A 174 -2.71 17.76 10.46
CA SER A 174 -1.99 18.95 9.97
C SER A 174 -0.82 18.57 9.06
N ARG A 175 -0.50 19.43 8.08
CA ARG A 175 0.53 19.14 7.06
C ARG A 175 1.13 20.41 6.48
N SER A 176 2.46 20.43 6.33
CA SER A 176 3.21 21.50 5.65
C SER A 176 2.79 22.91 6.10
N GLY A 177 2.63 23.11 7.41
CA GLY A 177 2.23 24.39 7.99
C GLY A 177 0.73 24.71 7.92
N LYS A 178 -0.10 23.85 7.31
CA LYS A 178 -1.56 23.95 7.37
C LYS A 178 -2.08 23.15 8.57
N GLY A 179 -2.73 23.84 9.50
CA GLY A 179 -3.17 23.27 10.77
C GLY A 179 -4.65 23.46 11.05
N ARG A 180 -5.02 23.41 12.34
CA ARG A 180 -6.41 23.60 12.79
C ARG A 180 -7.06 24.89 12.30
N ARG A 181 -6.32 26.01 12.22
CA ARG A 181 -6.87 27.31 11.76
C ARG A 181 -7.26 27.25 10.29
N ASP A 182 -6.41 26.69 9.44
CA ASP A 182 -6.68 26.52 8.01
C ASP A 182 -7.88 25.60 7.79
N LEU A 183 -7.97 24.51 8.56
CA LEU A 183 -9.10 23.58 8.49
C LEU A 183 -10.40 24.27 8.90
N GLN A 184 -10.37 25.05 9.98
CA GLN A 184 -11.53 25.82 10.43
C GLN A 184 -11.97 26.83 9.37
N ALA A 185 -11.04 27.58 8.77
CA ALA A 185 -11.35 28.53 7.71
C ALA A 185 -11.95 27.83 6.47
N PHE A 186 -11.41 26.66 6.11
CA PHE A 186 -11.96 25.82 5.05
C PHE A 186 -13.40 25.38 5.34
N LEU A 187 -13.69 24.94 6.56
CA LEU A 187 -15.03 24.46 6.96
C LEU A 187 -16.05 25.57 7.18
N GLN A 188 -15.62 26.83 7.35
CA GLN A 188 -16.52 27.99 7.48
C GLN A 188 -17.10 28.47 6.13
N ARG A 189 -16.56 27.99 5.00
CA ARG A 189 -17.11 28.29 3.68
C ARG A 189 -18.56 27.79 3.60
N PRO A 190 -19.51 28.55 3.00
CA PRO A 190 -20.92 28.21 2.98
C PRO A 190 -21.22 26.77 2.53
N GLU A 191 -20.50 26.30 1.50
CA GLU A 191 -20.62 24.95 0.91
C GLU A 191 -20.05 23.82 1.78
N ASN A 192 -19.25 24.13 2.80
CA ASN A 192 -18.64 23.16 3.71
C ASN A 192 -19.27 23.15 5.10
N ARG A 193 -19.87 24.29 5.48
CA ARG A 193 -20.45 24.53 6.81
C ARG A 193 -21.39 23.44 7.30
N PRO A 194 -22.26 22.82 6.46
CA PRO A 194 -23.14 21.74 6.90
C PRO A 194 -22.41 20.50 7.44
N PHE A 195 -21.15 20.29 7.03
CA PHE A 195 -20.38 19.09 7.35
C PHE A 195 -19.34 19.31 8.45
N ARG A 196 -19.21 20.53 8.98
CA ARG A 196 -18.11 20.93 9.87
C ARG A 196 -17.97 20.08 11.14
N GLU A 197 -19.08 19.65 11.75
CA GLU A 197 -19.08 18.86 12.99
C GLU A 197 -18.58 17.42 12.76
N LYS A 198 -18.50 17.01 11.49
CA LYS A 198 -18.05 15.67 11.08
C LYS A 198 -16.56 15.64 10.69
N VAL A 199 -15.88 16.78 10.77
CA VAL A 199 -14.46 16.93 10.42
C VAL A 199 -13.68 17.41 11.64
N LEU A 200 -12.80 16.54 12.13
CA LEU A 200 -12.10 16.68 13.39
C LEU A 200 -10.61 16.97 13.16
N PRO A 201 -10.02 18.00 13.82
CA PRO A 201 -8.62 18.36 13.63
C PRO A 201 -7.66 17.52 14.48
N LEU A 202 -6.64 16.94 13.86
CA LEU A 202 -5.53 16.26 14.52
C LEU A 202 -4.22 17.02 14.28
N GLU A 203 -3.53 17.42 15.34
CA GLU A 203 -2.24 18.09 15.23
C GLU A 203 -1.10 17.07 15.17
N LEU A 204 -0.23 17.21 14.17
CA LEU A 204 0.98 16.41 14.00
C LEU A 204 2.23 17.26 14.32
N PRO A 205 3.30 16.65 14.86
CA PRO A 205 4.59 17.32 15.01
C PRO A 205 5.16 17.80 13.67
N GLU A 206 5.81 18.95 13.65
CA GLU A 206 6.46 19.49 12.43
C GLU A 206 7.45 18.51 11.81
N THR A 207 8.12 17.69 12.64
CA THR A 207 9.10 16.68 12.21
C THR A 207 8.54 15.65 11.23
N VAL A 208 7.24 15.34 11.30
CA VAL A 208 6.59 14.35 10.40
C VAL A 208 5.75 15.00 9.31
N GLN A 209 5.37 16.27 9.45
CA GLN A 209 4.49 16.98 8.50
C GLN A 209 5.09 17.09 7.09
N HIS A 210 6.42 17.13 6.98
CA HIS A 210 7.13 17.24 5.70
C HIS A 210 7.47 15.88 5.07
N LEU A 211 7.36 14.79 5.84
CA LEU A 211 7.65 13.45 5.33
C LEU A 211 6.56 13.02 4.34
N SER A 212 6.99 12.54 3.18
CA SER A 212 6.10 12.02 2.15
C SER A 212 6.71 10.81 1.47
N SER A 213 5.86 9.90 0.99
CA SER A 213 6.32 8.77 0.21
C SER A 213 7.11 9.21 -1.03
N THR A 214 6.73 10.31 -1.68
CA THR A 214 7.48 10.88 -2.81
C THR A 214 8.90 11.27 -2.41
N LEU A 215 9.08 11.97 -1.28
CA LEU A 215 10.41 12.30 -0.78
C LEU A 215 11.26 11.06 -0.52
N VAL A 216 10.66 10.00 0.06
CA VAL A 216 11.36 8.73 0.30
C VAL A 216 11.80 8.07 -1.00
N ARG A 217 10.92 8.02 -2.01
CA ARG A 217 11.28 7.47 -3.33
C ARG A 217 12.43 8.24 -3.97
N GLU A 218 12.39 9.57 -3.91
CA GLU A 218 13.45 10.42 -4.46
C GLU A 218 14.79 10.25 -3.73
N LYS A 219 14.76 10.17 -2.39
CA LYS A 219 15.97 9.87 -1.58
C LYS A 219 16.52 8.48 -1.92
N ALA A 220 15.67 7.46 -1.93
CA ALA A 220 16.07 6.09 -2.25
C ALA A 220 16.66 5.96 -3.66
N LYS A 221 16.11 6.70 -4.65
CA LYS A 221 16.63 6.76 -6.02
C LYS A 221 18.05 7.34 -6.10
N ARG A 222 18.37 8.30 -5.23
CA ARG A 222 19.72 8.91 -5.13
C ARG A 222 20.68 8.15 -4.21
N GLY A 223 20.19 7.14 -3.48
CA GLY A 223 20.97 6.44 -2.45
C GLY A 223 21.11 7.23 -1.15
N ASP A 224 20.30 8.28 -0.94
CA ASP A 224 20.31 9.08 0.28
C ASP A 224 19.75 8.26 1.47
N PRO A 225 20.21 8.52 2.71
CA PRO A 225 19.64 7.90 3.90
C PRO A 225 18.15 8.22 4.10
N ILE A 226 17.38 7.20 4.49
CA ILE A 226 15.92 7.28 4.75
C ILE A 226 15.55 6.83 6.18
N ASN A 227 16.53 6.77 7.08
CA ASN A 227 16.40 6.14 8.40
C ASN A 227 15.26 6.72 9.25
N ASP A 228 15.08 8.04 9.21
CA ASP A 228 14.06 8.73 9.99
C ASP A 228 12.74 8.90 9.22
N ASP A 229 12.71 8.52 7.93
CA ASP A 229 11.56 8.76 7.07
C ASP A 229 10.56 7.58 7.08
N VAL A 230 11.03 6.35 7.32
CA VAL A 230 10.23 5.12 7.27
C VAL A 230 10.52 4.18 8.43
N PRO A 231 9.61 3.25 8.79
CA PRO A 231 9.90 2.22 9.78
C PRO A 231 11.05 1.30 9.32
N GLU A 232 11.76 0.70 10.27
CA GLU A 232 12.94 -0.15 9.98
C GLU A 232 12.59 -1.32 9.04
N LEU A 233 11.41 -1.92 9.17
CA LEU A 233 10.92 -2.95 8.26
C LEU A 233 10.87 -2.46 6.80
N VAL A 234 10.33 -1.26 6.59
CA VAL A 234 10.17 -0.66 5.26
C VAL A 234 11.53 -0.27 4.70
N LYS A 235 12.42 0.28 5.53
CA LYS A 235 13.81 0.57 5.16
C LYS A 235 14.53 -0.70 4.70
N ALA A 236 14.45 -1.78 5.48
CA ALA A 236 15.06 -3.05 5.15
C ALA A 236 14.53 -3.58 3.81
N PHE A 237 13.22 -3.48 3.56
CA PHE A 237 12.63 -3.86 2.29
C PHE A 237 13.14 -3.02 1.11
N ILE A 238 13.21 -1.69 1.25
CA ILE A 238 13.71 -0.80 0.20
C ILE A 238 15.17 -1.11 -0.13
N GLN A 239 15.99 -1.33 0.89
CA GLN A 239 17.42 -1.63 0.73
C GLN A 239 17.66 -3.00 0.09
N GLU A 240 16.87 -4.00 0.47
CA GLU A 240 16.96 -5.38 -0.02
C GLU A 240 16.49 -5.49 -1.47
N THR A 241 15.29 -4.96 -1.76
CA THR A 241 14.62 -5.15 -3.06
C THR A 241 14.96 -4.12 -4.11
N LYS A 242 15.61 -3.01 -3.70
CA LYS A 242 15.94 -1.87 -4.57
C LYS A 242 14.72 -1.26 -5.28
N VAL A 243 13.53 -1.36 -4.69
CA VAL A 243 12.23 -0.94 -5.26
C VAL A 243 12.14 0.48 -5.82
N TYR A 244 13.01 1.39 -5.37
CA TYR A 244 13.05 2.77 -5.84
C TYR A 244 14.42 3.17 -6.41
N ALA A 245 15.36 2.25 -6.52
CA ALA A 245 16.68 2.52 -7.06
C ALA A 245 16.62 2.69 -8.59
N LEU A 246 17.62 3.37 -9.15
CA LEU A 246 17.85 3.34 -10.59
C LEU A 246 18.33 1.94 -11.03
N PRO A 247 18.03 1.52 -12.27
CA PRO A 247 18.64 0.33 -12.86
C PRO A 247 20.17 0.43 -12.85
N GLN A 248 20.84 -0.71 -12.69
CA GLN A 248 22.29 -0.81 -12.71
C GLN A 248 22.78 -1.17 -14.11
N ILE A 249 23.90 -0.59 -14.53
CA ILE A 249 24.58 -0.99 -15.77
C ILE A 249 25.67 -2.00 -15.37
N LEU A 250 25.57 -3.22 -15.89
CA LEU A 250 26.57 -4.28 -15.70
C LEU A 250 27.84 -4.03 -16.53
N ASP A 251 28.91 -4.79 -16.28
CA ASP A 251 30.18 -4.64 -17.01
C ASP A 251 30.00 -4.95 -18.51
N SER A 252 29.05 -5.82 -18.84
CA SER A 252 28.61 -6.10 -20.22
C SER A 252 27.83 -4.96 -20.90
N GLY A 253 27.51 -3.87 -20.19
CA GLY A 253 26.68 -2.76 -20.66
C GLY A 253 25.17 -3.03 -20.62
N GLU A 254 24.74 -4.18 -20.09
CA GLU A 254 23.32 -4.49 -19.89
C GLU A 254 22.74 -3.67 -18.72
N GLU A 255 21.60 -3.03 -18.95
CA GLU A 255 20.82 -2.37 -17.90
C GLU A 255 19.92 -3.39 -17.17
N VAL A 256 20.05 -3.45 -15.85
CA VAL A 256 19.34 -4.40 -14.98
C VAL A 256 18.65 -3.66 -13.84
N ASP A 257 17.32 -3.70 -13.83
CA ASP A 257 16.49 -3.24 -12.72
C ASP A 257 16.16 -4.43 -11.81
N ALA A 258 16.74 -4.44 -10.61
CA ALA A 258 16.56 -5.51 -9.65
C ALA A 258 15.10 -5.66 -9.19
N TYR A 259 14.37 -4.56 -9.05
CA TYR A 259 12.97 -4.62 -8.64
C TYR A 259 12.06 -5.07 -9.78
N ALA A 260 12.34 -4.64 -11.02
CA ALA A 260 11.60 -5.14 -12.19
C ALA A 260 11.76 -6.66 -12.33
N LEU A 261 12.96 -7.20 -12.08
CA LEU A 261 13.19 -8.65 -12.06
C LEU A 261 12.38 -9.35 -10.97
N ARG A 262 12.31 -8.76 -9.76
CA ARG A 262 11.46 -9.28 -8.67
C ARG A 262 9.99 -9.36 -9.11
N VAL A 263 9.45 -8.31 -9.71
CA VAL A 263 8.06 -8.28 -10.20
C VAL A 263 7.85 -9.32 -11.29
N ALA A 264 8.75 -9.40 -12.27
CA ALA A 264 8.67 -10.37 -13.35
C ALA A 264 8.73 -11.83 -12.85
N LEU A 265 9.57 -12.10 -11.84
CA LEU A 265 9.62 -13.42 -11.19
C LEU A 265 8.33 -13.74 -10.45
N LEU A 266 7.76 -12.80 -9.71
CA LEU A 266 6.47 -13.00 -9.05
C LEU A 266 5.35 -13.30 -10.06
N ASP A 267 5.36 -12.64 -11.22
CA ASP A 267 4.49 -12.95 -12.36
C ASP A 267 4.70 -14.36 -12.91
N ALA A 268 5.97 -14.77 -13.06
CA ALA A 268 6.34 -16.09 -13.53
C ALA A 268 5.86 -17.18 -12.55
N PHE A 269 6.09 -17.01 -11.25
CA PHE A 269 5.63 -17.92 -10.20
C PHE A 269 4.11 -18.03 -10.15
N ALA A 270 3.38 -16.92 -10.26
CA ALA A 270 1.92 -16.94 -10.25
C ALA A 270 1.34 -17.77 -11.40
N ARG A 271 1.98 -17.75 -12.58
CA ARG A 271 1.57 -18.56 -13.73
C ARG A 271 1.98 -20.04 -13.60
N ALA A 272 3.03 -20.33 -12.84
CA ALA A 272 3.53 -21.68 -12.57
C ALA A 272 3.26 -22.14 -11.12
N ARG A 273 2.12 -21.72 -10.56
CA ARG A 273 1.83 -21.83 -9.12
C ARG A 273 2.03 -23.22 -8.51
N PRO A 274 1.55 -24.33 -9.10
CA PRO A 274 1.74 -25.66 -8.51
C PRO A 274 3.22 -25.99 -8.29
N TRP A 275 4.08 -25.62 -9.24
CA TRP A 275 5.53 -25.79 -9.10
C TRP A 275 6.12 -24.80 -8.09
N ALA A 276 5.69 -23.53 -8.14
CA ALA A 276 6.20 -22.48 -7.27
C ALA A 276 5.96 -22.78 -5.78
N GLU A 277 4.80 -23.32 -5.42
CA GLU A 277 4.45 -23.63 -4.03
C GLU A 277 5.17 -24.87 -3.48
N GLU A 278 5.56 -25.81 -4.36
CA GLU A 278 6.27 -27.03 -3.96
C GLU A 278 7.78 -26.85 -3.94
N GLN A 279 8.34 -26.10 -4.90
CA GLN A 279 9.77 -26.10 -5.22
C GLN A 279 10.36 -24.71 -5.49
N GLY A 280 9.55 -23.65 -5.48
CA GLY A 280 10.00 -22.31 -5.84
C GLY A 280 10.91 -21.70 -4.77
N ASP A 281 12.12 -21.31 -5.17
CA ASP A 281 13.00 -20.44 -4.37
C ASP A 281 13.09 -19.06 -5.01
N PHE A 282 12.29 -18.13 -4.49
CA PHE A 282 12.24 -16.77 -5.03
C PHE A 282 13.57 -16.03 -4.86
N LEU A 283 14.15 -16.11 -3.66
CA LEU A 283 15.37 -15.37 -3.37
C LEU A 283 16.53 -15.87 -4.21
N GLU A 284 16.68 -17.18 -4.37
CA GLU A 284 17.78 -17.73 -5.17
C GLU A 284 17.60 -17.46 -6.66
N LEU A 285 16.39 -17.57 -7.22
CA LEU A 285 16.15 -17.19 -8.62
C LEU A 285 16.38 -15.70 -8.87
N LEU A 286 16.01 -14.83 -7.93
CA LEU A 286 16.31 -13.40 -8.04
C LEU A 286 17.82 -13.16 -8.01
N ARG A 287 18.54 -13.80 -7.09
CA ARG A 287 20.01 -13.71 -7.02
C ARG A 287 20.66 -14.20 -8.30
N LEU A 288 20.20 -15.32 -8.87
CA LEU A 288 20.68 -15.81 -10.15
C LEU A 288 20.45 -14.79 -11.27
N ALA A 289 19.24 -14.22 -11.36
CA ALA A 289 18.90 -13.21 -12.35
C ALA A 289 19.76 -11.94 -12.24
N LEU A 290 20.26 -11.61 -11.04
CA LEU A 290 21.14 -10.47 -10.80
C LEU A 290 22.63 -10.75 -11.09
N ARG A 291 23.05 -12.01 -11.20
CA ARG A 291 24.45 -12.35 -11.49
C ARG A 291 24.80 -12.09 -12.96
N GLU A 292 26.01 -11.61 -13.21
CA GLU A 292 26.57 -11.47 -14.55
C GLU A 292 27.19 -12.80 -15.02
N THR A 293 26.31 -13.77 -15.25
CA THR A 293 26.63 -15.13 -15.70
C THR A 293 25.80 -15.48 -16.95
N GLU A 294 26.13 -16.56 -17.64
CA GLU A 294 25.33 -17.04 -18.78
C GLU A 294 23.91 -17.41 -18.34
N GLU A 295 23.82 -18.10 -17.20
CA GLU A 295 22.57 -18.51 -16.56
C GLU A 295 21.72 -17.30 -16.13
N GLY A 296 22.35 -16.31 -15.49
CA GLY A 296 21.67 -15.08 -15.11
C GLY A 296 21.13 -14.31 -16.32
N ARG A 297 21.94 -14.21 -17.39
CA ARG A 297 21.52 -13.58 -18.66
C ARG A 297 20.37 -14.34 -19.34
N ALA A 298 20.42 -15.67 -19.32
CA ALA A 298 19.36 -16.51 -19.86
C ALA A 298 18.04 -16.29 -19.10
N LEU A 299 18.09 -16.27 -17.76
CA LEU A 299 16.92 -16.01 -16.92
C LEU A 299 16.37 -14.59 -17.13
N ARG A 300 17.21 -13.55 -17.18
CA ARG A 300 16.77 -12.17 -17.49
C ARG A 300 16.08 -12.08 -18.85
N THR A 301 16.66 -12.72 -19.87
CA THR A 301 16.07 -12.77 -21.22
C THR A 301 14.70 -13.45 -21.20
N LEU A 302 14.56 -14.55 -20.48
CA LEU A 302 13.29 -15.24 -20.33
C LEU A 302 12.22 -14.37 -19.64
N LEU A 303 12.58 -13.67 -18.57
CA LEU A 303 11.66 -12.79 -17.85
C LEU A 303 11.21 -11.58 -18.69
N ARG A 304 12.00 -11.12 -19.67
CA ARG A 304 11.62 -10.04 -20.60
C ARG A 304 10.57 -10.47 -21.64
N HIS A 305 10.46 -11.76 -21.98
CA HIS A 305 9.60 -12.28 -23.05
C HIS A 305 8.35 -13.02 -22.52
N LEU A 306 7.75 -12.53 -21.43
CA LEU A 306 6.73 -13.24 -20.64
C LEU A 306 5.30 -13.47 -21.22
N PRO A 307 4.89 -13.10 -22.46
CA PRO A 307 3.68 -13.71 -23.01
C PRO A 307 4.04 -15.04 -23.69
N GLY A 308 4.06 -16.15 -22.92
CA GLY A 308 3.97 -17.51 -23.49
C GLY A 308 4.73 -18.65 -22.80
N TRP A 309 5.64 -18.39 -21.86
CA TRP A 309 6.63 -19.40 -21.42
C TRP A 309 6.50 -19.94 -19.98
N ALA A 310 5.45 -19.58 -19.24
CA ALA A 310 5.26 -20.03 -17.85
C ALA A 310 5.29 -21.56 -17.66
N HIS A 311 5.05 -22.34 -18.72
CA HIS A 311 5.12 -23.79 -18.73
C HIS A 311 6.56 -24.37 -18.66
N HIS A 312 7.61 -23.55 -18.81
CA HIS A 312 9.01 -23.99 -18.88
C HIS A 312 9.86 -23.67 -17.63
N LEU A 313 9.33 -22.95 -16.63
CA LEU A 313 9.99 -22.78 -15.32
C LEU A 313 10.44 -24.11 -14.69
N PRO A 314 9.63 -25.19 -14.73
CA PRO A 314 10.05 -26.51 -14.25
C PRO A 314 11.21 -27.12 -15.04
N CYS A 315 11.42 -26.72 -16.30
CA CYS A 315 12.53 -27.22 -17.12
C CYS A 315 13.85 -26.50 -16.81
N LEU A 316 13.82 -25.23 -16.40
CA LEU A 316 15.04 -24.48 -16.02
C LEU A 316 15.57 -24.89 -14.65
N ALA A 317 14.68 -25.33 -13.75
CA ALA A 317 15.06 -26.00 -12.50
C ALA A 317 15.60 -27.43 -12.70
N ARG A 318 15.36 -28.04 -13.87
CA ARG A 318 15.80 -29.42 -14.21
C ARG A 318 16.99 -29.48 -15.16
N LEU A 319 17.22 -28.45 -15.96
CA LEU A 319 18.48 -28.25 -16.67
C LEU A 319 19.51 -27.80 -15.63
N ASN A 320 20.67 -28.44 -15.57
CA ASN A 320 21.78 -28.26 -14.60
C ASN A 320 22.39 -26.83 -14.51
N VAL A 321 21.60 -25.79 -14.78
CA VAL A 321 21.84 -24.35 -14.58
C VAL A 321 21.61 -23.97 -13.11
N LEU A 322 20.80 -24.75 -12.38
CA LEU A 322 20.62 -24.67 -10.94
C LEU A 322 21.16 -25.97 -10.32
N GLY A 323 22.46 -26.03 -10.06
CA GLY A 323 23.07 -27.17 -9.38
C GLY A 323 22.54 -27.31 -7.96
N PHE A 324 21.58 -28.21 -7.77
CA PHE A 324 21.27 -28.83 -6.48
C PHE A 324 22.22 -30.00 -6.21
#